data_AF-A0A960Y6U3-F1
#
_entry.id   AF-A0A960Y6U3-F1
#
_cell.length_a   1.000
_cell.length_b   1.000
_cell.length_c   1.000
_cell.angle_alpha   90.00
_cell.angle_beta   90.00
_cell.angle_gamma   90.00
#
_symmetry.space_group_name_H-M   'P 1'
#
loop_
_entity.id
_entity.type
_entity.pdbx_description
1 polymer ?
#
loop_
_entity_poly.entity_id
_entity_poly.type
_entity_poly.pdbx_seq_one_letter_code
_entity_poly.pdbx_strand_id
1 'polypeptide(L)' 'MIDHANTAMVDWARAQFALTAFYHWLFVPLTLGLVWFLAFFHTIAYRTGSESWRRLTKFWMKLFAVNFAIGVATGIIL' A
#
# COMPACT_ATOMS: atom_id res chain seq x y z
N MET A 1 -20.45 27.82 -25.10
CA MET A 1 -19.09 27.44 -25.53
C MET A 1 -18.55 26.28 -24.69
N ILE A 2 -19.39 25.26 -24.40
CA ILE A 2 -19.01 24.00 -23.74
C ILE A 2 -19.90 22.90 -24.35
N ASP A 3 -19.64 22.52 -25.60
CA ASP A 3 -20.45 21.47 -26.27
C ASP A 3 -19.65 20.25 -26.72
N HIS A 4 -18.37 20.14 -26.35
CA HIS A 4 -17.54 19.01 -26.76
C HIS A 4 -16.64 18.52 -25.62
N ALA A 5 -17.22 18.12 -24.48
CA ALA A 5 -16.58 17.05 -23.73
C ALA A 5 -16.67 15.81 -24.62
N ASN A 6 -15.62 15.56 -25.42
CA ASN A 6 -15.51 14.38 -26.25
C ASN A 6 -15.77 13.16 -25.34
N THR A 7 -16.83 12.40 -25.58
CA THR A 7 -17.21 11.25 -24.75
C THR A 7 -16.04 10.28 -24.60
N ALA A 8 -15.27 10.10 -25.68
CA ALA A 8 -14.04 9.31 -25.65
C ALA A 8 -13.02 9.87 -24.64
N MET A 9 -12.84 11.18 -24.53
CA MET A 9 -11.95 11.79 -23.54
C MET A 9 -12.39 11.49 -22.11
N VAL A 10 -13.71 11.54 -21.85
CA VAL A 10 -14.27 11.19 -20.54
C VAL A 10 -14.03 9.71 -20.22
N ASP A 11 -14.24 8.82 -21.19
CA ASP A 11 -14.01 7.38 -21.03
C ASP A 11 -12.52 7.08 -20.76
N TRP A 12 -11.60 7.74 -21.47
CA TRP A 12 -10.16 7.63 -21.22
C TRP A 12 -9.76 8.14 -19.84
N ALA A 13 -10.31 9.27 -19.39
CA ALA A 13 -10.04 9.78 -18.05
C ALA A 13 -10.51 8.79 -16.96
N ARG A 14 -11.69 8.17 -17.14
CA ARG A 14 -12.20 7.13 -16.22
C ARG A 14 -11.35 5.88 -16.25
N ALA A 15 -10.91 5.43 -17.42
CA ALA A 15 -10.05 4.26 -17.57
C ALA A 15 -8.68 4.48 -16.92
N GLN A 16 -8.07 5.66 -17.11
CA GLN A 16 -6.81 6.04 -16.47
C GLN A 16 -6.95 6.05 -14.94
N PHE A 17 -8.00 6.68 -14.40
CA PHE A 17 -8.27 6.70 -12.97
C PHE A 17 -8.53 5.29 -12.41
N ALA A 18 -9.33 4.48 -13.10
CA ALA A 18 -9.60 3.11 -12.68
C ALA A 18 -8.31 2.29 -12.60
N LEU A 19 -7.43 2.41 -13.58
CA LEU A 19 -6.14 1.72 -13.61
C LEU A 19 -5.25 2.12 -12.43
N THR A 20 -5.07 3.43 -12.19
CA THR A 20 -4.24 3.91 -11.08
C THR A 20 -4.84 3.54 -9.72
N ALA A 21 -6.16 3.64 -9.57
CA ALA A 21 -6.88 3.23 -8.37
C ALA A 21 -6.72 1.73 -8.07
N PHE A 22 -6.88 0.86 -9.08
CA PHE A 22 -6.68 -0.57 -8.90
C PHE A 22 -5.25 -0.90 -8.49
N TYR A 23 -4.24 -0.32 -9.16
CA TYR A 23 -2.84 -0.54 -8.78
C TYR A 23 -2.57 -0.10 -7.35
N HIS A 24 -3.03 1.09 -6.94
CA HIS A 24 -2.84 1.59 -5.58
C HIS A 24 -3.53 0.67 -4.55
N TRP A 25 -4.76 0.23 -4.83
CA TRP A 25 -5.56 -0.60 -3.93
C TRP A 25 -5.01 -2.01 -3.70
N LEU A 26 -4.03 -2.47 -4.48
CA LEU A 26 -3.30 -3.71 -4.16
C LEU A 26 -2.39 -3.53 -2.92
N PHE A 27 -1.79 -2.36 -2.76
CA PHE A 27 -0.80 -2.08 -1.71
C PHE A 27 -1.43 -1.55 -0.41
N VAL A 28 -2.58 -0.89 -0.49
CA VAL A 28 -3.29 -0.32 0.67
C VAL A 28 -3.70 -1.38 1.71
N PRO A 29 -4.48 -2.43 1.38
CA PRO A 29 -4.92 -3.42 2.36
C PRO A 29 -3.75 -4.22 2.92
N LEU A 30 -2.72 -4.50 2.10
CA LEU A 30 -1.48 -5.13 2.56
C LEU A 30 -0.75 -4.26 3.58
N THR A 31 -0.66 -2.94 3.37
CA THR A 31 -0.06 -2.01 4.34
C THR A 31 -0.82 -2.02 5.65
N LEU A 32 -2.14 -1.87 5.61
CA LEU A 32 -3.00 -1.83 6.80
C LEU A 32 -2.92 -3.14 7.60
N GLY A 33 -2.93 -4.29 6.92
CA GLY A 33 -2.79 -5.60 7.57
C GLY A 33 -1.40 -5.83 8.16
N LEU A 34 -0.35 -5.54 7.39
CA LEU A 34 1.04 -5.76 7.82
C LEU A 34 1.45 -4.86 8.98
N VAL A 35 0.89 -3.64 9.11
CA VAL A 35 1.24 -2.74 10.22
C VAL A 35 0.81 -3.34 11.57
N TRP A 36 -0.40 -3.88 11.66
CA TRP A 36 -0.90 -4.52 12.88
C TRP A 36 -0.15 -5.83 13.17
N PHE A 37 0.13 -6.61 12.12
CA PHE A 37 0.94 -7.82 12.21
C PHE A 37 2.35 -7.53 12.76
N LEU A 38 3.02 -6.48 12.25
CA LEU A 38 4.32 -6.04 12.73
C LEU A 38 4.28 -5.53 14.16
N ALA A 39 3.30 -4.70 14.50
CA ALA A 39 3.13 -4.19 15.86
C ALA A 39 2.94 -5.33 16.87
N PHE A 40 2.21 -6.38 16.49
CA PHE A 40 2.02 -7.58 17.30
C PHE A 40 3.34 -8.33 17.55
N PHE A 41 4.09 -8.72 16.50
CA PHE A 41 5.36 -9.41 16.70
C PHE A 41 6.41 -8.55 17.39
N HIS A 42 6.43 -7.25 17.09
CA HIS A 42 7.34 -6.34 17.76
C HIS A 42 7.05 -6.25 19.25
N THR A 43 5.77 -6.21 19.64
CA THR A 43 5.35 -6.24 21.05
C THR A 43 5.79 -7.52 21.74
N ILE A 44 5.60 -8.70 21.10
CA ILE A 44 6.08 -9.98 21.66
C ILE A 44 7.60 -9.98 21.80
N ALA A 45 8.32 -9.55 20.76
CA ALA A 45 9.77 -9.48 20.75
C ALA A 45 10.31 -8.57 21.86
N TYR A 46 9.65 -7.43 22.10
CA TYR A 46 10.00 -6.51 23.16
C TYR A 46 9.74 -7.10 24.56
N ARG A 47 8.57 -7.72 24.78
CA ARG A 47 8.21 -8.28 26.09
C ARG A 47 9.01 -9.53 26.45
N THR A 48 9.36 -10.37 25.47
CA THR A 48 10.07 -11.64 25.70
C THR A 48 11.59 -11.52 25.62
N GLY A 49 12.12 -10.47 25.00
CA GLY A 49 13.55 -10.36 24.70
C GLY A 49 14.07 -11.38 23.68
N SER A 50 13.20 -12.15 23.03
CA SER A 50 13.61 -13.23 22.12
C SER A 50 14.15 -12.71 20.79
N GLU A 51 15.36 -13.14 20.46
CA GLU A 51 16.01 -12.80 19.19
C GLU A 51 15.33 -13.47 17.97
N SER A 52 14.58 -14.57 18.16
CA SER A 52 13.82 -15.18 17.07
C SER A 52 12.67 -14.27 16.62
N TRP A 53 11.90 -13.73 17.57
CA TRP A 53 10.81 -12.78 17.30
C TRP A 53 11.32 -11.47 16.71
N ARG A 54 12.48 -10.98 17.15
CA ARG A 54 13.14 -9.80 16.56
C ARG A 54 13.51 -10.03 15.09
N ARG A 55 14.09 -11.18 14.77
CA ARG A 55 14.44 -11.54 13.38
C ARG A 55 13.21 -11.66 12.49
N LEU A 56 12.15 -12.30 12.98
CA LEU A 56 10.87 -12.39 12.26
C LEU A 56 10.27 -11.00 12.00
N THR A 57 10.23 -10.14 13.02
CA THR A 57 9.73 -8.77 12.88
C THR A 57 10.53 -7.99 11.82
N LYS A 58 11.86 -8.07 11.85
CA LYS A 58 12.72 -7.41 10.85
C LYS A 58 12.52 -7.93 9.43
N PHE A 59 12.26 -9.22 9.25
CA PHE A 59 11.95 -9.79 7.94
C PHE A 59 10.68 -9.18 7.36
N TRP A 60 9.58 -9.22 8.12
CA TRP A 60 8.30 -8.65 7.69
C TRP A 60 8.36 -7.13 7.53
N MET A 61 9.19 -6.44 8.32
CA MET A 61 9.37 -5.00 8.23
C MET A 61 9.97 -4.58 6.88
N LYS A 62 10.88 -5.38 6.31
CA LYS A 62 11.42 -5.13 4.97
C LYS A 62 10.33 -5.24 3.90
N LEU A 63 9.49 -6.28 3.98
CA LEU A 63 8.38 -6.47 3.04
C LEU A 63 7.35 -5.34 3.16
N PHE A 64 7.03 -4.93 4.39
CA PHE A 64 6.18 -3.78 4.65
C PHE A 64 6.78 -2.50 4.03
N ALA A 65 8.08 -2.25 4.20
CA ALA A 65 8.72 -1.04 3.68
C ALA A 65 8.64 -0.96 2.15
N VAL A 66 8.87 -2.07 1.44
CA VAL A 66 8.73 -2.13 -0.03
C VAL A 66 7.27 -1.91 -0.45
N ASN A 67 6.33 -2.60 0.20
CA ASN A 67 4.90 -2.44 -0.08
C ASN A 67 4.43 -1.00 0.17
N PHE A 68 4.88 -0.40 1.27
CA PHE A 68 4.56 0.97 1.65
C PHE A 68 5.13 1.99 0.67
N ALA A 69 6.38 1.83 0.23
CA ALA A 69 6.99 2.74 -0.74
C ALA A 69 6.21 2.77 -2.06
N ILE A 70 5.81 1.60 -2.58
CA ILE A 70 5.01 1.51 -3.80
C ILE A 70 3.59 2.06 -3.57
N GLY A 71 2.98 1.75 -2.42
CA GLY A 71 1.69 2.30 -2.03
C GLY A 71 1.70 3.84 -1.99
N VAL A 72 2.71 4.46 -1.39
CA VAL A 72 2.85 5.92 -1.37
C VAL A 72 3.04 6.48 -2.78
N ALA A 73 3.95 5.90 -3.57
CA ALA A 73 4.20 6.36 -4.94
C ALA A 73 2.95 6.31 -5.82
N THR A 74 2.18 5.21 -5.75
CA THR A 74 0.92 5.04 -6.49
C THR A 74 -0.21 5.92 -5.96
N GLY A 75 -0.21 6.26 -4.68
CA GLY A 75 -1.20 7.15 -4.08
C GLY A 75 -0.99 8.63 -4.42
N ILE A 76 0.25 9.06 -4.68
CA ILE A 76 0.56 10.45 -5.07
C ILE A 76 0.02 10.78 -6.47
N ILE A 77 -0.02 9.79 -7.36
CA ILE A 77 -0.44 9.96 -8.77
C ILE A 77 -1.95 9.74 -8.96
N LEU A 78 -2.67 9.37 -7.90
CA LEU A 78 -4.12 9.20 -7.89
C LEU A 78 -4.81 10.57 -7.68
#